data_AF-A0A956QFH2-F1
#
_entry.id   AF-A0A956QFH2-F1
#
_cell.length_a   1.000
_cell.length_b   1.000
_cell.length_c   1.000
_cell.angle_alpha   90.00
_cell.angle_beta   90.00
_cell.angle_gamma   90.00
#
_symmetry.space_group_name_H-M   'P 1'
#
loop_
_entity.id
_entity.type
_entity.pdbx_description
1 polymer ?
#
loop_
_entity_poly.entity_id
_entity_poly.type
_entity_poly.pdbx_seq_one_letter_code
_entity_poly.pdbx_strand_id
1 'polypeptide(L)'
;MRKRTSRLAVGCTLTLLFLLAGAVRADDSRVVDLLWSPRADRVAAIVASPGYQLIVVDRDGKRFQKSFTARNLRLFGWTPDGQGVVLDRGREGLLVIFPDADRSQSIPLEAGSVPLACDGTTVYYLSRGRSHLMAQTGTRQRV
;
A
#
# COMPACT_ATOMS: atom_id res chain seq x y z
N MET A 1 -27.42 6.74 -27.42
CA MET A 1 -26.09 7.37 -27.21
C MET A 1 -26.17 8.33 -26.03
N ARG A 2 -25.70 7.96 -24.83
CA ARG A 2 -25.68 8.86 -23.66
C ARG A 2 -24.25 9.31 -23.38
N LYS A 3 -23.99 10.62 -23.55
CA LYS A 3 -22.75 11.29 -23.16
C LYS A 3 -22.65 11.30 -21.62
N ARG A 4 -21.59 10.72 -21.06
CA ARG A 4 -21.26 10.88 -19.64
C ARG A 4 -20.38 12.12 -19.49
N THR A 5 -20.92 13.14 -18.86
CA THR A 5 -20.21 14.34 -18.39
C THR A 5 -19.39 13.99 -17.16
N SER A 6 -18.06 14.11 -17.28
CA SER A 6 -17.11 14.04 -16.18
C SER A 6 -17.25 15.28 -15.29
N ARG A 7 -17.74 15.11 -14.06
CA ARG A 7 -17.64 16.16 -13.03
C ARG A 7 -16.27 16.04 -12.37
N LEU A 8 -15.44 17.05 -12.64
CA LEU A 8 -14.15 17.29 -12.03
C LEU A 8 -14.30 17.39 -10.50
N ALA A 9 -13.61 16.51 -9.78
CA ALA A 9 -13.49 16.55 -8.32
C ALA A 9 -12.44 17.60 -7.91
N VAL A 10 -12.82 18.88 -7.97
CA VAL A 10 -11.94 20.01 -7.60
C VAL A 10 -11.99 20.31 -6.08
N GLY A 11 -12.68 19.48 -5.29
CA GLY A 11 -12.82 19.67 -3.83
C GLY A 11 -11.91 18.81 -2.95
N CYS A 12 -11.09 17.90 -3.50
CA CYS A 12 -10.50 16.80 -2.73
C CYS A 12 -9.04 17.02 -2.28
N THR A 13 -8.55 18.26 -2.24
CA THR A 13 -7.14 18.56 -1.96
C THR A 13 -6.90 19.14 -0.56
N LEU A 14 -7.87 19.83 0.05
CA LEU A 14 -7.63 20.53 1.32
C LEU A 14 -8.00 19.73 2.58
N THR A 15 -9.03 18.87 2.54
CA THR A 15 -9.43 18.07 3.71
C THR A 15 -8.45 16.92 4.01
N LEU A 16 -7.72 16.45 2.99
CA LEU A 16 -6.80 15.32 3.10
C LEU A 16 -5.52 15.67 3.88
N LEU A 17 -5.07 16.94 3.81
CA LEU A 17 -3.93 17.42 4.58
C LEU A 17 -4.27 17.42 6.08
N PHE A 18 -5.52 17.67 6.46
CA PHE A 18 -5.96 17.66 7.87
C PHE A 18 -6.05 16.26 8.49
N LEU A 19 -6.43 15.24 7.72
CA LEU A 19 -6.46 13.85 8.20
C LEU A 19 -5.06 13.29 8.46
N LEU A 20 -4.07 13.69 7.66
CA LEU A 20 -2.66 13.38 7.94
C LEU A 20 -2.06 14.31 9.02
N ALA A 21 -2.44 15.60 9.07
CA ALA A 21 -1.91 16.54 10.06
C ALA A 21 -2.35 16.23 11.50
N GLY A 22 -3.54 15.66 11.72
CA GLY A 22 -3.95 15.16 13.05
C GLY A 22 -3.23 13.86 13.47
N ALA A 23 -2.67 13.14 12.51
CA ALA A 23 -2.01 11.85 12.71
C ALA A 23 -0.50 11.96 12.93
N VAL A 24 0.11 13.07 12.49
CA VAL A 24 1.54 13.34 12.53
C VAL A 24 1.81 14.36 13.63
N ARG A 25 2.31 13.88 14.79
CA ARG A 25 2.86 14.79 15.80
C ARG A 25 4.02 15.56 15.15
N ALA A 26 4.12 16.85 15.44
CA ALA A 26 5.23 17.72 15.03
C ALA A 26 6.53 17.26 15.72
N ASP A 27 7.15 16.22 15.16
CA ASP A 27 8.46 15.65 15.48
C ASP A 27 8.91 15.05 14.16
N ASP A 28 9.78 15.75 13.41
CA ASP A 28 10.54 15.36 12.20
C ASP A 28 9.92 14.33 11.22
N SER A 29 8.60 14.20 11.27
CA SER A 29 7.85 13.07 10.74
C SER A 29 7.48 13.41 9.32
N ARG A 30 7.95 12.60 8.38
CA ARG A 30 7.76 12.85 6.96
C ARG A 30 7.00 11.70 6.34
N VAL A 31 5.89 12.02 5.67
CA VAL A 31 5.27 11.07 4.73
C VAL A 31 6.25 10.93 3.57
N VAL A 32 6.82 9.74 3.41
CA VAL A 32 7.80 9.43 2.36
C VAL A 32 7.20 8.64 1.21
N ASP A 33 6.02 8.06 1.40
CA ASP A 33 5.30 7.31 0.39
C ASP A 33 3.80 7.30 0.70
N LEU A 34 2.94 7.31 -0.32
CA LEU A 34 1.48 7.25 -0.17
C LEU A 34 0.80 6.57 -1.37
N LEU A 35 -0.20 5.73 -1.12
CA LEU A 35 -0.99 5.06 -2.16
C LEU A 35 -2.46 4.91 -1.75
N TRP A 36 -3.36 5.20 -2.69
CA TRP A 36 -4.79 4.88 -2.55
C TRP A 36 -5.05 3.40 -2.82
N SER A 37 -5.99 2.80 -2.08
CA SER A 37 -6.51 1.47 -2.41
C SER A 37 -7.18 1.47 -3.79
N PRO A 38 -7.23 0.33 -4.50
CA PRO A 38 -7.91 0.23 -5.80
C PRO A 38 -9.40 0.58 -5.73
N ARG A 39 -10.02 0.43 -4.55
CA ARG A 39 -11.41 0.81 -4.29
C ARG A 39 -11.60 2.29 -3.91
N ALA A 40 -10.51 3.05 -3.81
CA ALA A 40 -10.49 4.47 -3.41
C ALA A 40 -11.19 4.74 -2.06
N ASP A 41 -11.18 3.75 -1.17
CA ASP A 41 -11.80 3.78 0.17
C ASP A 41 -10.77 3.85 1.30
N ARG A 42 -9.48 3.71 0.99
CA ARG A 42 -8.38 3.76 1.95
C ARG A 42 -7.14 4.41 1.38
N VAL A 43 -6.31 4.96 2.25
CA VAL A 43 -4.96 5.44 1.95
C VAL A 43 -3.96 4.70 2.82
N ALA A 44 -2.88 4.22 2.21
CA ALA A 44 -1.69 3.76 2.90
C ALA A 44 -0.63 4.85 2.80
N ALA A 45 0.10 5.07 3.88
CA ALA A 45 1.21 6.00 3.93
C ALA A 45 2.36 5.40 4.73
N ILE A 46 3.58 5.69 4.30
CA ILE A 46 4.78 5.43 5.08
C ILE A 46 5.22 6.74 5.71
N VAL A 47 5.30 6.75 7.04
CA VAL A 47 5.79 7.89 7.82
C VAL A 47 7.15 7.53 8.39
N ALA A 48 8.15 8.35 8.10
CA ALA A 48 9.48 8.27 8.68
C ALA A 48 9.56 9.14 9.94
N SER A 49 9.86 8.55 11.10
CA SER A 49 10.09 9.18 12.41
C SER A 49 10.91 8.22 13.30
N PRO A 50 12.17 8.56 13.60
CA PRO A 50 13.34 7.68 13.86
C PRO A 50 13.43 6.25 13.26
N GLY A 51 12.41 5.83 12.52
CA GLY A 51 12.13 4.53 11.93
C GLY A 51 10.91 4.70 11.00
N TYR A 52 10.34 3.60 10.50
CA TYR A 52 9.24 3.67 9.54
C TYR A 52 7.95 3.13 10.12
N GLN A 53 6.85 3.81 9.82
CA GLN A 53 5.51 3.40 10.21
C GLN A 53 4.65 3.27 8.97
N LEU A 54 3.98 2.13 8.82
CA LEU A 54 2.83 2.02 7.92
C LEU A 54 1.62 2.56 8.67
N ILE A 55 0.94 3.52 8.05
CA ILE A 55 -0.37 3.99 8.46
C ILE A 55 -1.34 3.66 7.35
N VAL A 56 -2.48 3.07 7.69
CA VAL A 56 -3.61 2.89 6.77
C VAL A 56 -4.82 3.56 7.38
N VAL A 57 -5.47 4.44 6.62
CA VAL A 57 -6.68 5.15 7.05
C VAL A 57 -7.79 4.87 6.05
N ASP A 58 -8.97 4.53 6.53
CA ASP A 58 -10.17 4.42 5.70
C ASP A 58 -10.96 5.74 5.62
N ARG A 59 -12.01 5.75 4.80
CA ARG A 59 -12.90 6.90 4.61
C ARG A 59 -13.60 7.37 5.88
N ASP A 60 -13.81 6.47 6.84
CA ASP A 60 -14.47 6.75 8.12
C ASP A 60 -13.47 7.24 9.18
N GLY A 61 -12.18 7.31 8.82
CA GLY A 61 -11.10 7.75 9.70
C GLY A 61 -10.55 6.64 10.61
N LYS A 62 -10.99 5.38 10.45
CA LYS A 62 -10.40 4.25 11.16
C LYS A 62 -8.96 4.10 10.72
N ARG A 63 -8.07 4.00 11.69
CA ARG A 63 -6.62 3.95 11.48
C ARG A 63 -6.05 2.62 11.92
N PHE A 64 -5.27 2.02 11.04
CA PHE A 64 -4.31 0.97 11.36
C PHE A 64 -2.89 1.56 11.34
N GLN A 65 -2.05 1.12 12.27
CA GLN A 65 -0.66 1.56 12.35
C GLN A 65 0.26 0.40 12.73
N LYS A 66 1.40 0.28 12.04
CA LYS A 66 2.44 -0.69 12.37
C LYS A 66 3.82 -0.09 12.20
N SER A 67 4.67 -0.30 13.21
CA SER A 67 6.05 0.18 13.22
C SER A 67 7.01 -0.88 12.68
N PHE A 68 8.07 -0.43 11.99
CA PHE A 68 9.11 -1.26 11.41
C PHE A 68 10.49 -0.77 11.83
N THR A 69 11.38 -1.72 12.08
CA THR A 69 12.81 -1.49 12.32
C THR A 69 13.62 -1.38 11.02
N ALA A 70 13.04 -1.80 9.88
CA ALA A 70 13.69 -1.76 8.58
C ALA A 70 14.01 -0.30 8.17
N ARG A 71 15.20 -0.07 7.62
CA ARG A 71 15.68 1.27 7.23
C ARG A 71 15.24 1.73 5.83
N ASN A 72 14.64 0.84 5.04
CA ASN A 72 14.25 1.10 3.65
C ASN A 72 12.88 0.46 3.36
N LEU A 73 11.83 1.04 3.96
CA LEU A 73 10.46 0.60 3.75
C LEU A 73 9.78 1.45 2.67
N ARG A 74 9.19 0.81 1.67
CA ARG A 74 8.44 1.49 0.61
C ARG A 74 7.07 0.84 0.41
N LEU A 75 6.08 1.63 -0.01
CA LEU A 75 4.84 1.07 -0.52
C LEU A 75 5.12 0.53 -1.91
N PHE A 76 4.92 -0.77 -2.08
CA PHE A 76 4.96 -1.36 -3.40
C PHE A 76 3.59 -1.26 -4.09
N GLY A 77 2.51 -1.42 -3.32
CA GLY A 77 1.17 -1.40 -3.89
C GLY A 77 0.10 -1.89 -2.93
N TRP A 78 -1.09 -2.11 -3.47
CA TRP A 78 -2.17 -2.80 -2.80
C TRP A 78 -2.42 -4.15 -3.45
N THR A 79 -2.95 -5.10 -2.70
CA THR A 79 -3.55 -6.29 -3.29
C THR A 79 -4.74 -5.86 -4.18
N PRO A 80 -5.05 -6.61 -5.24
CA PRO A 80 -6.11 -6.21 -6.18
C PRO A 80 -7.51 -6.12 -5.56
N ASP A 81 -7.74 -6.95 -4.54
CA ASP A 81 -8.95 -6.89 -3.72
C ASP A 81 -8.95 -5.73 -2.72
N GLY A 82 -7.94 -4.86 -2.71
CA GLY A 82 -7.80 -3.71 -1.82
C GLY A 82 -7.72 -4.04 -0.32
N GLN A 83 -7.61 -5.32 0.07
CA GLN A 83 -7.61 -5.71 1.48
C GLN A 83 -6.22 -5.67 2.12
N GLY A 84 -5.16 -5.72 1.30
CA GLY A 84 -3.78 -5.77 1.76
C GLY A 84 -2.90 -4.71 1.14
N VAL A 85 -1.91 -4.26 1.91
CA VAL A 85 -0.83 -3.36 1.46
C VAL A 85 0.43 -4.21 1.25
N VAL A 86 1.08 -4.06 0.10
CA VAL A 86 2.35 -4.69 -0.22
C VAL A 86 3.47 -3.70 0.06
N LEU A 87 4.40 -4.11 0.91
CA LEU A 87 5.58 -3.36 1.29
C LEU A 87 6.82 -4.00 0.70
N ASP A 88 7.72 -3.18 0.18
CA ASP A 88 9.09 -3.57 -0.13
C ASP A 88 9.99 -3.24 1.08
N ARG A 89 10.68 -4.26 1.59
CA ARG A 89 11.64 -4.16 2.70
C ARG A 89 13.08 -4.38 2.24
N GLY A 90 13.35 -4.26 0.94
CA GLY A 90 14.65 -4.49 0.34
C GLY A 90 15.10 -5.94 0.50
N ARG A 91 16.17 -6.17 1.27
CA ARG A 91 16.78 -7.51 1.44
C ARG A 91 15.89 -8.49 2.21
N GLU A 92 14.89 -8.02 2.95
CA GLU A 92 13.92 -8.86 3.66
C GLU A 92 12.75 -9.32 2.78
N GLY A 93 12.72 -8.91 1.50
CA GLY A 93 11.68 -9.24 0.55
C GLY A 93 10.38 -8.45 0.73
N LEU A 94 9.32 -8.92 0.07
CA LEU A 94 8.01 -8.27 0.14
C LEU A 94 7.26 -8.72 1.39
N LEU A 95 6.43 -7.82 1.91
CA LEU A 95 5.52 -8.09 3.02
C LEU A 95 4.13 -7.62 2.65
N VAL A 96 3.14 -8.52 2.74
CA VAL A 96 1.73 -8.15 2.63
C VAL A 96 1.16 -7.98 4.02
N ILE A 97 0.44 -6.88 4.25
CA ILE A 97 -0.24 -6.61 5.50
C ILE A 97 -1.71 -6.43 5.21
N PHE A 98 -2.56 -7.12 5.98
CA PHE A 98 -4.01 -7.02 5.93
C PHE A 98 -4.50 -6.26 7.17
N PRO A 99 -4.76 -4.94 7.10
CA PRO A 99 -5.03 -4.10 8.26
C PRO A 99 -6.23 -4.55 9.10
N ASP A 100 -7.28 -5.08 8.46
CA ASP A 100 -8.50 -5.51 9.17
C ASP A 100 -8.42 -6.92 9.74
N ALA A 101 -7.45 -7.73 9.32
CA ALA A 101 -7.30 -9.11 9.75
C ALA A 101 -6.15 -9.29 10.76
N ASP A 102 -5.48 -8.20 11.14
CA ASP A 102 -4.21 -8.16 11.89
C ASP A 102 -3.22 -9.26 11.43
N ARG A 103 -3.21 -9.50 10.11
CA ARG A 103 -2.48 -10.59 9.49
C ARG A 103 -1.42 -10.01 8.57
N SER A 104 -0.26 -10.65 8.55
CA SER A 104 0.78 -10.36 7.57
C SER A 104 1.35 -11.62 6.96
N GLN A 105 1.77 -11.52 5.70
CA GLN A 105 2.38 -12.61 4.94
C GLN A 105 3.71 -12.13 4.35
N SER A 106 4.81 -12.78 4.69
CA SER A 106 6.11 -12.52 4.08
C SER A 106 6.23 -13.29 2.76
N ILE A 107 6.74 -12.63 1.73
CA ILE A 107 7.07 -13.26 0.46
C ILE A 107 8.59 -13.20 0.33
N PRO A 108 9.29 -14.31 0.59
CA PRO A 108 10.74 -14.35 0.42
C PRO A 108 11.04 -14.10 -1.05
N LEU A 109 11.76 -13.02 -1.31
CA LEU A 109 12.28 -12.73 -2.63
C LEU A 109 13.64 -13.40 -2.77
N GLU A 110 13.84 -14.19 -3.82
CA GLU A 110 15.18 -14.63 -4.17
C GLU A 110 16.02 -13.44 -4.67
N ALA A 111 17.34 -13.49 -4.49
CA ALA A 111 18.23 -12.40 -4.92
C ALA A 111 18.01 -12.04 -6.40
N GLY A 112 17.79 -10.75 -6.68
CA GLY A 112 17.48 -10.25 -8.03
C GLY A 112 15.99 -10.19 -8.36
N SER A 113 15.11 -10.47 -7.41
CA SER A 113 13.67 -10.30 -7.63
C SER A 113 13.27 -8.82 -7.64
N VAL A 114 12.46 -8.39 -8.61
CA VAL A 114 12.03 -7.00 -8.77
C VAL A 114 10.52 -6.95 -8.84
N PRO A 115 9.85 -6.16 -7.99
CA PRO A 115 8.40 -6.11 -8.00
C PRO A 115 7.98 -5.22 -9.21
N LEU A 116 7.12 -5.73 -10.08
CA LEU A 116 6.98 -5.25 -11.46
C LEU A 116 5.79 -4.30 -11.70
N ALA A 117 4.65 -4.57 -11.08
CA ALA A 117 3.45 -3.76 -11.26
C ALA A 117 2.41 -4.06 -10.18
N CYS A 118 1.67 -3.01 -9.80
CA CYS A 118 0.34 -3.09 -9.21
C CYS A 118 -0.61 -2.26 -10.09
N ASP A 119 -1.33 -2.90 -11.02
CA ASP A 119 -2.31 -2.22 -11.89
C ASP A 119 -3.71 -2.13 -11.24
N GLY A 120 -3.79 -2.39 -9.93
CA GLY A 120 -5.04 -2.53 -9.18
C GLY A 120 -5.80 -3.83 -9.43
N THR A 121 -5.34 -4.66 -10.38
CA THR A 121 -5.95 -5.95 -10.76
C THR A 121 -5.02 -7.13 -10.50
N THR A 122 -3.71 -6.91 -10.57
CA THR A 122 -2.68 -7.94 -10.47
C THR A 122 -1.41 -7.39 -9.83
N VAL A 123 -0.74 -8.24 -9.05
CA VAL A 123 0.58 -7.97 -8.47
C VAL A 123 1.57 -8.97 -9.04
N TYR A 124 2.63 -8.48 -9.67
CA TYR A 124 3.73 -9.29 -10.22
C TYR A 124 5.06 -8.99 -9.54
N TYR A 125 5.93 -10.00 -9.46
CA TYR A 125 7.35 -9.81 -9.19
C TYR A 125 8.19 -10.65 -10.15
N LEU A 126 9.33 -10.13 -10.60
CA LEU A 126 10.36 -10.93 -11.25
C LEU A 126 11.10 -11.73 -10.19
N SER A 127 11.49 -12.95 -10.49
CA SER A 127 12.51 -13.74 -9.79
C SER A 127 13.23 -14.61 -10.81
N ARG A 128 14.57 -14.71 -10.74
CA ARG A 128 15.41 -15.47 -11.69
C ARG A 128 15.07 -15.24 -13.18
N GLY A 129 14.76 -13.99 -13.56
CA GLY A 129 14.40 -13.64 -14.94
C GLY A 129 13.00 -14.12 -15.38
N ARG A 130 12.16 -14.61 -14.46
CA ARG A 130 10.77 -15.00 -14.72
C ARG A 130 9.81 -14.12 -13.94
N SER A 131 8.70 -13.74 -14.55
CA SER A 131 7.61 -13.04 -13.85
C SER A 131 6.75 -14.05 -13.08
N HIS A 132 6.52 -13.79 -11.80
CA HIS A 132 5.67 -14.54 -10.90
C HIS A 132 4.43 -13.73 -10.54
N LEU A 133 3.27 -14.38 -10.57
CA LEU A 133 2.01 -13.81 -10.09
C LEU A 133 1.94 -13.91 -8.57
N MET A 134 1.71 -12.79 -7.90
CA MET A 134 1.53 -12.73 -6.45
C MET A 134 0.05 -12.70 -6.05
N ALA A 135 -0.76 -11.90 -6.72
CA ALA A 135 -2.20 -11.82 -6.46
C ALA A 135 -2.91 -11.26 -7.70
N GLN A 136 -4.12 -11.74 -8.02
CA GLN A 136 -4.96 -11.25 -9.10
C GLN A 136 -6.43 -11.19 -8.65
N THR A 137 -7.18 -10.18 -9.08
CA THR A 137 -8.63 -10.11 -8.82
C THR A 137 -9.34 -11.26 -9.52
N GLY A 138 -10.14 -12.03 -8.76
CA GLY A 138 -11.05 -13.05 -9.31
C GLY A 138 -10.56 -14.49 -9.30
N THR A 139 -9.31 -14.77 -8.91
CA THR A 139 -8.83 -16.16 -8.75
C THR A 139 -8.49 -16.44 -7.29
N ARG A 140 -9.34 -17.23 -6.62
CA ARG A 140 -8.92 -18.00 -5.44
C ARG A 140 -7.79 -18.94 -5.90
N GLN A 141 -6.57 -18.71 -5.45
CA GLN A 141 -5.53 -19.74 -5.54
C GLN A 141 -5.98 -20.89 -4.63
N ARG A 142 -6.32 -22.03 -5.25
CA ARG A 142 -6.48 -23.30 -4.53
C ARG A 142 -5.06 -23.81 -4.27
N VAL A 143 -4.71 -23.93 -3.00
CA VAL A 143 -3.50 -24.64 -2.53
C VAL A 143 -3.63 -26.11 -2.89
#